data_AF-A0A0B5DZ45-F1
#
_entry.id   AF-A0A0B5DZ45-F1
#
_cell.length_a   1.000
_cell.length_b   1.000
_cell.length_c   1.000
_cell.angle_alpha   90.00
_cell.angle_beta   90.00
_cell.angle_gamma   90.00
#
_symmetry.space_group_name_H-M   'P 1'
#
loop_
_entity.id
_entity.type
_entity.pdbx_description
1 polymer ?
#
loop_
_entity_poly.entity_id
_entity_poly.type
_entity_poly.pdbx_seq_one_letter_code
_entity_poly.pdbx_strand_id
1 'polypeptide(L)'
;MSKLEQIASTKASLAISGGSIAWPLVAPSPDQYANFLNLIVIPTIGAAIALVTLLIKGREWLRGRTAAFHRDESGAIGKRGVAGVTAAAVFAIAVPFGMKWEGTVLTPYWDRFAKIWTVCTGQTGVEMRTYTLPECMEMHETRIAEGYARMIRAYPKLQTAPVEVQAMAVDLEYNAGLGTIRAARNTNAALRDGRWRDFCNILPQWNKSGGRFVQGLFNRRKEAQQICLAGVE
;
A
#
# COMPACT_ATOMS: atom_id res chain seq x y z
N MET A 1 15.75 -4.33 29.19
CA MET A 1 15.69 -3.03 28.48
C MET A 1 14.26 -2.80 28.04
N SER A 2 13.68 -1.65 28.36
CA SER A 2 12.24 -1.42 28.22
C SER A 2 11.88 -0.94 26.81
N LYS A 3 10.63 -1.21 26.39
CA LYS A 3 10.04 -0.85 25.08
C LYS A 3 10.13 0.65 24.72
N LEU A 4 10.43 1.50 25.70
CA LEU A 4 10.60 2.94 25.52
C LEU A 4 12.04 3.35 25.11
N GLU A 5 13.05 2.55 25.45
CA GLU A 5 14.46 2.86 25.13
C GLU A 5 14.79 2.58 23.64
N GLN A 6 14.12 1.61 23.02
CA GLN A 6 14.25 1.35 21.57
C GLN A 6 13.66 2.47 20.71
N ILE A 7 12.65 3.20 21.19
CA ILE A 7 12.00 4.30 20.45
C ILE A 7 12.82 5.59 20.55
N ALA A 8 13.62 5.77 21.61
CA ALA A 8 14.47 6.94 21.80
C ALA A 8 15.76 6.89 20.95
N SER A 9 16.29 5.70 20.68
CA SER A 9 17.52 5.52 19.88
C SER A 9 17.33 5.85 18.39
N THR A 10 16.13 5.69 17.83
CA THR A 10 15.86 5.93 16.40
C THR A 10 15.51 7.40 16.07
N LYS A 11 15.44 8.29 17.07
CA LYS A 11 15.03 9.70 16.88
C LYS A 11 16.17 10.73 16.96
N ALA A 12 17.40 10.30 17.23
CA ALA A 12 18.55 11.19 17.16
C ALA A 12 19.28 10.99 15.83
N SER A 13 19.03 11.91 14.89
CA SER A 13 19.85 12.27 13.71
C SER A 13 19.06 12.25 12.39
N LEU A 14 18.02 13.06 12.31
CA LEU A 14 17.53 13.59 11.04
C LEU A 14 17.16 15.07 11.22
N ALA A 15 18.14 15.84 11.68
CA ALA A 15 18.16 17.27 11.46
C ALA A 15 18.80 17.50 10.09
N ILE A 16 18.02 17.36 9.02
CA ILE A 16 18.39 17.93 7.72
C ILE A 16 18.11 19.43 7.84
N SER A 17 19.11 20.18 8.28
CA SER A 17 19.11 21.63 8.11
C SER A 17 19.18 21.92 6.62
N GLY A 18 18.13 22.53 6.07
CA GLY A 18 18.16 23.11 4.74
C GLY A 18 19.29 24.12 4.65
N GLY A 19 20.34 23.75 3.91
CA GLY A 19 21.49 24.59 3.65
C GLY A 19 22.11 24.11 2.34
N SER A 20 22.10 24.99 1.35
CA SER A 20 22.68 24.81 0.02
C SER A 20 24.06 24.14 0.10
N ILE A 21 24.25 23.03 -0.62
CA ILE A 21 25.57 22.41 -0.76
C ILE A 21 26.43 23.30 -1.65
N ALA A 22 27.14 24.25 -1.04
CA ALA A 22 28.29 24.88 -1.67
C ALA A 22 29.45 23.89 -1.57
N TRP A 23 29.87 23.33 -2.69
CA TRP A 23 31.14 22.59 -2.76
C TRP A 23 32.28 23.60 -2.55
N PRO A 24 33.07 23.52 -1.46
CA PRO A 24 34.28 24.31 -1.40
C PRO A 24 35.26 23.68 -2.40
N LEU A 25 35.68 24.46 -3.41
CA LEU A 25 36.73 24.12 -4.38
C LEU A 25 38.14 24.02 -3.73
N VAL A 26 38.22 23.73 -2.43
CA VAL A 26 39.47 23.65 -1.68
C VAL A 26 39.75 22.19 -1.40
N ALA A 27 40.78 21.63 -2.06
CA ALA A 27 41.27 20.30 -1.76
C ALA A 27 41.79 20.25 -0.31
N PRO A 28 41.45 19.21 0.47
CA PRO A 28 41.90 19.09 1.86
C PRO A 28 43.42 18.95 1.96
N SER A 29 44.01 19.45 3.04
CA SER A 29 45.44 19.27 3.32
C SER A 29 45.78 17.78 3.55
N PRO A 30 47.05 17.35 3.38
CA PRO A 30 47.44 15.94 3.45
C PRO A 30 47.06 15.23 4.76
N ASP A 31 47.04 15.96 5.88
CA ASP A 31 46.63 15.52 7.21
C ASP A 31 45.10 15.37 7.38
N GLN A 32 44.31 16.04 6.55
CA GLN A 32 42.85 15.99 6.57
C GLN A 32 42.26 14.96 5.60
N TYR A 33 43.09 14.37 4.73
CA TYR A 33 42.65 13.48 3.64
C TYR A 33 41.97 12.20 4.15
N ALA A 34 42.47 11.61 5.24
CA ALA A 34 41.89 10.40 5.83
C ALA A 34 40.47 10.64 6.37
N ASN A 35 40.24 11.80 7.00
CA ASN A 35 38.93 12.17 7.53
C ASN A 35 37.95 12.56 6.42
N PHE A 36 38.42 13.24 5.38
CA PHE A 36 37.63 13.58 4.19
C PHE A 36 37.15 12.33 3.44
N LEU A 37 38.03 11.34 3.27
CA LEU A 37 37.66 10.06 2.66
C LEU A 37 36.62 9.31 3.50
N ASN A 38 36.81 9.22 4.82
CA ASN A 38 35.96 8.42 5.69
C ASN A 38 34.59 9.04 5.99
N LEU A 39 34.52 10.37 6.16
CA LEU A 39 33.26 11.04 6.57
C LEU A 39 32.40 11.52 5.40
N ILE A 40 33.01 11.72 4.22
CA ILE A 40 32.30 12.30 3.07
C ILE A 40 32.30 11.33 1.89
N VAL A 41 33.47 10.90 1.41
CA VAL A 41 33.56 10.14 0.15
C VAL A 41 33.00 8.72 0.28
N ILE A 42 33.40 7.96 1.30
CA ILE A 42 32.93 6.58 1.51
C ILE A 42 31.40 6.50 1.72
N PRO A 43 30.78 7.30 2.61
CA PRO A 43 29.32 7.22 2.81
C PRO A 43 28.52 7.74 1.61
N THR A 44 29.00 8.73 0.86
CA THR A 44 28.31 9.22 -0.34
C THR A 44 28.37 8.21 -1.49
N ILE A 45 29.51 7.57 -1.72
CA ILE A 45 29.64 6.48 -2.71
C ILE A 45 28.77 5.29 -2.28
N GLY A 46 28.77 4.92 -1.00
CA GLY A 46 27.91 3.85 -0.47
C GLY A 46 26.42 4.13 -0.68
N ALA A 47 25.96 5.36 -0.40
CA ALA A 47 24.58 5.77 -0.63
C ALA A 47 24.22 5.77 -2.13
N ALA A 48 25.13 6.21 -3.00
CA ALA A 48 24.92 6.19 -4.45
C ALA A 48 24.81 4.75 -4.99
N ILE A 49 25.67 3.84 -4.55
CA ILE A 49 25.61 2.42 -4.94
C ILE A 49 24.31 1.77 -4.44
N ALA A 50 23.88 2.07 -3.21
CA ALA A 50 22.62 1.57 -2.68
C ALA A 50 21.41 2.09 -3.47
N LEU A 51 21.40 3.38 -3.83
CA LEU A 51 20.35 4.00 -4.63
C LEU A 51 20.29 3.38 -6.04
N VAL A 52 21.42 3.21 -6.71
CA VAL A 52 21.50 2.56 -8.03
C VAL A 52 21.02 1.11 -7.95
N THR A 53 21.41 0.39 -6.90
CA THR A 53 20.96 -1.00 -6.67
C THR A 53 19.44 -1.07 -6.47
N LEU A 54 18.87 -0.13 -5.71
CA LEU A 54 17.42 -0.02 -5.50
C LEU A 54 16.68 0.34 -6.81
N LEU A 55 17.26 1.21 -7.65
CA LEU A 55 16.70 1.56 -8.95
C LEU A 55 16.75 0.38 -9.93
N ILE A 56 17.85 -0.39 -9.95
CA ILE A 56 17.97 -1.60 -10.79
C ILE A 56 16.96 -2.66 -10.32
N LYS A 57 16.91 -2.97 -9.02
CA LYS A 57 15.93 -3.92 -8.47
C LYS A 57 14.49 -3.46 -8.68
N GLY A 58 14.22 -2.17 -8.51
CA GLY A 58 12.91 -1.57 -8.78
C GLY A 58 12.51 -1.69 -10.25
N ARG A 59 13.47 -1.49 -11.18
CA ARG A 59 13.26 -1.65 -12.62
C ARG A 59 13.05 -3.12 -13.01
N GLU A 60 13.80 -4.05 -12.45
CA GLU A 60 13.62 -5.49 -12.66
C GLU A 60 12.29 -5.99 -12.11
N TRP A 61 11.92 -5.52 -10.92
CA TRP A 61 10.60 -5.76 -10.33
C TRP A 61 9.48 -5.23 -11.24
N LEU A 62 9.59 -4.00 -11.75
CA LEU A 62 8.66 -3.46 -12.75
C LEU A 62 8.60 -4.32 -14.02
N ARG A 63 9.76 -4.74 -14.55
CA ARG A 63 9.86 -5.56 -15.77
C ARG A 63 9.24 -6.95 -15.61
N GLY A 64 9.45 -7.58 -14.46
CA GLY A 64 8.85 -8.87 -14.11
C GLY A 64 7.33 -8.78 -14.10
N ARG A 65 6.76 -7.70 -13.56
CA ARG A 65 5.32 -7.46 -13.56
C ARG A 65 4.74 -7.19 -14.92
N THR A 66 5.40 -6.40 -15.77
CA THR A 66 4.93 -6.20 -17.15
C THR A 66 4.98 -7.51 -17.94
N ALA A 67 6.03 -8.32 -17.75
CA ALA A 67 6.17 -9.59 -18.46
C ALA A 67 5.19 -10.68 -17.99
N ALA A 68 4.78 -10.66 -16.72
CA ALA A 68 3.73 -11.53 -16.19
C ALA A 68 2.33 -11.07 -16.64
N PHE A 69 2.09 -9.75 -16.68
CA PHE A 69 0.84 -9.16 -17.16
C PHE A 69 0.58 -9.43 -18.66
N HIS A 70 1.64 -9.47 -19.49
CA HIS A 70 1.52 -9.75 -20.93
C HIS A 70 1.27 -11.24 -21.29
N ARG A 71 1.29 -12.17 -20.34
CA ARG A 71 1.06 -13.61 -20.60
C ARG A 71 -0.32 -14.11 -20.20
N ASP A 72 -1.11 -13.28 -19.54
CA ASP A 72 -2.50 -13.58 -19.22
C ASP A 72 -3.42 -12.97 -20.31
N GLU A 73 -3.86 -13.81 -21.26
CA GLU A 73 -4.80 -13.39 -22.31
C GLU A 73 -6.25 -13.36 -21.84
N SER A 74 -6.56 -13.62 -20.56
CA SER A 74 -7.92 -13.45 -20.01
C SER A 74 -8.39 -12.00 -19.96
N GLY A 75 -7.50 -11.04 -20.22
CA GLY A 75 -7.75 -9.60 -20.25
C GLY A 75 -7.62 -8.91 -21.61
N ALA A 76 -7.61 -9.63 -22.73
CA ALA A 76 -7.49 -9.01 -24.07
C ALA A 76 -8.76 -8.20 -24.44
N ILE A 77 -8.84 -6.96 -23.98
CA ILE A 77 -9.82 -5.97 -24.44
C ILE A 77 -9.34 -5.43 -25.79
N GLY A 78 -10.16 -5.57 -26.83
CA GLY A 78 -9.83 -5.15 -28.20
C GLY A 78 -9.42 -3.68 -28.30
N LYS A 79 -8.61 -3.36 -29.32
CA LYS A 79 -7.94 -2.07 -29.60
C LYS A 79 -8.87 -0.86 -29.85
N ARG A 80 -10.03 -0.77 -29.20
CA ARG A 80 -10.92 0.40 -29.23
C ARG A 80 -11.29 0.77 -27.79
N GLY A 81 -10.49 1.63 -27.16
CA GLY A 81 -10.83 2.21 -25.86
C GLY A 81 -9.62 2.66 -25.05
N VAL A 82 -9.03 3.81 -25.37
CA VAL A 82 -8.08 4.51 -24.49
C VAL A 82 -8.85 5.25 -23.39
N ALA A 83 -9.70 4.53 -22.65
CA ALA A 83 -10.44 5.08 -21.50
C ALA A 83 -10.64 4.03 -20.38
N GLY A 84 -9.67 3.14 -20.20
CA GLY A 84 -9.64 2.17 -19.10
C GLY A 84 -8.47 2.42 -18.18
N VAL A 85 -8.74 2.85 -16.94
CA VAL A 85 -7.78 2.78 -15.84
C VAL A 85 -7.26 1.35 -15.75
N THR A 86 -5.94 1.17 -15.72
CA THR A 86 -5.35 -0.17 -15.56
C THR A 86 -5.50 -0.60 -14.10
N ALA A 87 -5.93 -1.85 -13.87
CA ALA A 87 -6.03 -2.42 -12.52
C ALA A 87 -4.72 -2.27 -11.70
N ALA A 88 -3.58 -2.19 -12.38
CA ALA A 88 -2.27 -1.89 -11.79
C ALA A 88 -2.24 -0.58 -10.99
N ALA A 89 -2.88 0.50 -11.47
CA ALA A 89 -2.92 1.78 -10.76
C ALA A 89 -3.76 1.68 -9.47
N VAL A 90 -4.86 0.92 -9.54
CA VAL A 90 -5.71 0.63 -8.36
C VAL A 90 -4.90 -0.15 -7.32
N PHE A 91 -4.17 -1.19 -7.74
CA PHE A 91 -3.38 -2.03 -6.83
C PHE A 91 -2.20 -1.28 -6.22
N ALA A 92 -1.58 -0.36 -6.96
CA ALA A 92 -0.50 0.49 -6.45
C ALA A 92 -0.94 1.37 -5.25
N ILE A 93 -2.24 1.66 -5.12
CA ILE A 93 -2.82 2.36 -3.97
C ILE A 93 -3.32 1.37 -2.92
N ALA A 94 -4.14 0.39 -3.34
CA ALA A 94 -4.86 -0.50 -2.42
C ALA A 94 -3.93 -1.44 -1.63
N VAL A 95 -2.88 -1.98 -2.26
CA VAL A 95 -1.93 -2.92 -1.63
C VAL A 95 -1.18 -2.27 -0.46
N PRO A 96 -0.44 -1.16 -0.63
CA PRO A 96 0.26 -0.54 0.49
C PRO A 96 -0.70 0.03 1.55
N PHE A 97 -1.88 0.52 1.15
CA PHE A 97 -2.89 0.98 2.09
C PHE A 97 -3.39 -0.17 2.99
N GLY A 98 -3.77 -1.29 2.39
CA GLY A 98 -4.22 -2.48 3.11
C GLY A 98 -3.15 -3.00 4.07
N MET A 99 -1.91 -3.13 3.61
CA MET A 99 -0.79 -3.59 4.45
C MET A 99 -0.54 -2.68 5.66
N LYS A 100 -0.61 -1.35 5.49
CA LYS A 100 -0.45 -0.39 6.59
C LYS A 100 -1.48 -0.62 7.69
N TRP A 101 -2.73 -0.90 7.32
CA TRP A 101 -3.86 -0.95 8.26
C TRP A 101 -4.15 -2.33 8.84
N GLU A 102 -3.90 -3.39 8.08
CA GLU A 102 -4.01 -4.77 8.56
C GLU A 102 -2.76 -5.18 9.37
N GLY A 103 -1.61 -4.61 9.05
CA GLY A 103 -0.31 -5.05 9.53
C GLY A 103 0.18 -6.31 8.79
N THR A 104 1.48 -6.58 8.88
CA THR A 104 2.10 -7.75 8.24
C THR A 104 2.99 -8.48 9.23
N VAL A 105 2.72 -9.77 9.46
CA VAL A 105 3.50 -10.64 10.35
C VAL A 105 4.14 -11.76 9.53
N LEU A 106 5.45 -11.72 9.39
CA LEU A 106 6.19 -12.62 8.48
C LEU A 106 6.18 -14.09 8.93
N THR A 107 6.00 -14.33 10.23
CA THR A 107 5.95 -15.66 10.84
C THR A 107 4.51 -16.06 11.15
N PRO A 108 4.14 -17.34 10.99
CA PRO A 108 2.80 -17.81 11.35
C PRO A 108 2.50 -17.53 12.82
N TYR A 109 1.27 -17.12 13.09
CA TYR A 109 0.77 -16.89 14.43
C TYR A 109 -0.65 -17.42 14.58
N TRP A 110 -1.04 -17.75 15.79
CA TRP A 110 -2.40 -18.16 16.10
C TRP A 110 -3.29 -16.94 16.28
N ASP A 111 -4.22 -16.70 15.35
CA ASP A 111 -5.24 -15.67 15.53
C ASP A 111 -6.28 -16.18 16.54
N ARG A 112 -6.20 -15.66 17.77
CA ARG A 112 -7.10 -16.02 18.87
C ARG A 112 -8.56 -15.65 18.63
N PHE A 113 -8.86 -14.71 17.73
CA PHE A 113 -10.21 -14.27 17.40
C PHE A 113 -10.80 -15.12 16.27
N ALA A 114 -10.03 -15.34 15.20
CA ALA A 114 -10.45 -16.18 14.08
C ALA A 114 -10.29 -17.69 14.35
N LYS A 115 -9.57 -18.07 15.41
CA LYS A 115 -9.26 -19.47 15.78
C LYS A 115 -8.59 -20.26 14.64
N ILE A 116 -7.69 -19.59 13.93
CA ILE A 116 -6.99 -20.15 12.77
C ILE A 116 -5.55 -19.65 12.73
N TRP A 117 -4.63 -20.49 12.25
CA TRP A 117 -3.27 -20.07 11.94
C TRP A 117 -3.28 -19.06 10.79
N THR A 118 -2.59 -17.96 11.01
CA THR A 118 -2.56 -16.80 10.11
C THR A 118 -1.12 -16.37 9.90
N VAL A 119 -0.81 -15.86 8.72
CA VAL A 119 0.51 -15.30 8.39
C VAL A 119 0.35 -14.07 7.49
N CYS A 120 1.43 -13.31 7.32
CA CYS A 120 1.51 -12.12 6.48
C CYS A 120 0.43 -11.08 6.86
N THR A 121 -0.35 -10.61 5.89
CA THR A 121 -1.41 -9.62 6.00
C THR A 121 -2.76 -10.36 6.07
N GLY A 122 -2.93 -11.24 7.06
CA GLY A 122 -4.17 -11.96 7.29
C GLY A 122 -4.42 -13.17 6.37
N GLN A 123 -3.37 -13.75 5.77
CA GLN A 123 -3.50 -14.96 4.96
C GLN A 123 -3.75 -16.20 5.83
N THR A 124 -4.73 -16.99 5.42
CA THR A 124 -5.11 -18.27 6.03
C THR A 124 -5.15 -19.36 4.96
N GLY A 125 -4.93 -20.62 5.32
CA GLY A 125 -4.98 -21.73 4.35
C GLY A 125 -3.80 -21.80 3.37
N VAL A 126 -2.79 -20.95 3.59
CA VAL A 126 -1.47 -21.06 2.96
C VAL A 126 -0.55 -21.93 3.82
N GLU A 127 0.63 -22.27 3.32
CA GLU A 127 1.64 -22.97 4.11
C GLU A 127 2.03 -22.14 5.34
N MET A 128 1.95 -22.73 6.54
CA MET A 128 2.30 -22.02 7.78
C MET A 128 3.81 -22.07 8.02
N ARG A 129 4.54 -21.26 7.26
CA ARG A 129 5.99 -21.02 7.37
C ARG A 129 6.31 -19.53 7.44
N THR A 130 7.56 -19.20 7.73
CA THR A 130 8.06 -17.83 7.61
C THR A 130 8.12 -17.41 6.14
N TYR A 131 7.63 -16.22 5.85
CA TYR A 131 7.67 -15.57 4.54
C TYR A 131 8.55 -14.33 4.56
N THR A 132 9.03 -13.94 3.40
CA THR A 132 9.63 -12.64 3.15
C THR A 132 8.54 -11.59 2.92
N LEU A 133 8.87 -10.31 3.12
CA LEU A 133 7.92 -9.22 2.85
C LEU A 133 7.41 -9.23 1.39
N PRO A 134 8.24 -9.46 0.35
CA PRO A 134 7.75 -9.57 -1.02
C PRO A 134 6.75 -10.71 -1.24
N GLU A 135 6.95 -11.88 -0.64
CA GLU A 135 5.98 -12.98 -0.72
C GLU A 135 4.64 -12.58 -0.05
N CYS A 136 4.70 -11.91 1.11
CA CYS A 136 3.49 -11.38 1.75
C CYS A 136 2.77 -10.34 0.89
N MET A 137 3.51 -9.47 0.21
CA MET A 137 2.97 -8.47 -0.71
C MET A 137 2.28 -9.13 -1.91
N GLU A 138 2.91 -10.15 -2.50
CA GLU A 138 2.35 -10.89 -3.63
C GLU A 138 1.03 -11.56 -3.24
N MET A 139 0.99 -12.26 -2.11
CA MET A 139 -0.25 -12.87 -1.62
C MET A 139 -1.33 -11.82 -1.29
N HIS A 140 -0.93 -10.65 -0.76
CA HIS A 140 -1.88 -9.57 -0.50
C HIS A 140 -2.43 -8.99 -1.79
N GLU A 141 -1.59 -8.80 -2.80
CA GLU A 141 -1.99 -8.31 -4.11
C GLU A 141 -2.96 -9.26 -4.82
N THR A 142 -2.73 -10.58 -4.76
CA THR A 142 -3.68 -11.57 -5.29
C THR A 142 -5.06 -11.39 -4.66
N ARG A 143 -5.13 -11.24 -3.34
CA ARG A 143 -6.40 -11.03 -2.63
C ARG A 143 -7.06 -9.69 -2.98
N ILE A 144 -6.27 -8.63 -3.17
CA ILE A 144 -6.75 -7.33 -3.63
C ILE A 144 -7.30 -7.43 -5.06
N ALA A 145 -6.64 -8.19 -5.94
CA ALA A 145 -7.11 -8.41 -7.32
C ALA A 145 -8.43 -9.18 -7.36
N GLU A 146 -8.59 -10.21 -6.53
CA GLU A 146 -9.86 -10.92 -6.38
C GLU A 146 -10.98 -10.01 -5.85
N GLY A 147 -10.67 -9.20 -4.82
CA GLY A 147 -11.59 -8.22 -4.25
C GLY A 147 -12.02 -7.16 -5.26
N TYR A 148 -11.06 -6.66 -6.04
CA TYR A 148 -11.32 -5.77 -7.18
C TYR A 148 -12.27 -6.41 -8.19
N ALA A 149 -12.00 -7.65 -8.62
CA ALA A 149 -12.87 -8.35 -9.54
C ALA A 149 -14.29 -8.56 -8.98
N ARG A 150 -14.42 -8.87 -7.68
CA ARG A 150 -15.73 -8.95 -7.00
C ARG A 150 -16.46 -7.60 -6.99
N MET A 151 -15.75 -6.52 -6.70
CA MET A 151 -16.32 -5.16 -6.65
C MET A 151 -16.76 -4.68 -8.03
N ILE A 152 -15.96 -4.89 -9.08
CA ILE A 152 -16.35 -4.54 -10.46
C ILE A 152 -17.57 -5.34 -10.91
N ARG A 153 -17.65 -6.65 -10.60
CA ARG A 153 -18.84 -7.45 -10.91
C ARG A 153 -20.09 -6.96 -10.17
N ALA A 154 -19.96 -6.57 -8.91
CA ALA A 154 -21.08 -6.09 -8.10
C ALA A 154 -21.52 -4.66 -8.47
N TYR A 155 -20.58 -3.82 -8.89
CA TYR A 155 -20.78 -2.41 -9.18
C TYR A 155 -20.07 -2.03 -10.50
N PRO A 156 -20.63 -2.36 -11.68
CA PRO A 156 -19.95 -2.17 -12.96
C PRO A 156 -19.51 -0.73 -13.26
N LYS A 157 -20.26 0.27 -12.76
CA LYS A 157 -19.88 1.69 -12.88
C LYS A 157 -18.55 2.01 -12.22
N LEU A 158 -18.11 1.22 -11.24
CA LEU A 158 -16.83 1.42 -10.54
C LEU A 158 -15.65 1.31 -11.51
N GLN A 159 -15.77 0.55 -12.61
CA GLN A 159 -14.70 0.36 -13.58
C GLN A 159 -14.25 1.68 -14.24
N THR A 160 -15.15 2.66 -14.33
CA THR A 160 -14.86 3.99 -14.90
C THR A 160 -14.73 5.08 -13.83
N ALA A 161 -14.73 4.71 -12.54
CA ALA A 161 -14.51 5.66 -11.46
C ALA A 161 -13.02 6.08 -11.39
N PRO A 162 -12.70 7.20 -10.71
CA PRO A 162 -11.32 7.55 -10.39
C PRO A 162 -10.57 6.43 -9.67
N VAL A 163 -9.26 6.33 -9.89
CA VAL A 163 -8.42 5.23 -9.37
C VAL A 163 -8.49 5.15 -7.85
N GLU A 164 -8.54 6.30 -7.19
CA GLU A 164 -8.63 6.46 -5.75
C GLU A 164 -9.94 5.91 -5.20
N VAL A 165 -11.05 6.15 -5.91
CA VAL A 165 -12.37 5.63 -5.56
C VAL A 165 -12.38 4.12 -5.69
N GLN A 166 -11.83 3.59 -6.78
CA GLN A 166 -11.70 2.14 -6.98
C GLN A 166 -10.88 1.50 -5.88
N ALA A 167 -9.71 2.07 -5.54
CA ALA A 167 -8.83 1.56 -4.52
C ALA A 167 -9.49 1.53 -3.14
N MET A 168 -10.20 2.60 -2.76
CA MET A 168 -10.85 2.68 -1.45
C MET A 168 -12.13 1.84 -1.36
N ALA A 169 -12.79 1.57 -2.49
CA ALA A 169 -13.86 0.58 -2.57
C ALA A 169 -13.34 -0.85 -2.35
N VAL A 170 -12.18 -1.19 -2.91
CA VAL A 170 -11.52 -2.48 -2.69
C VAL A 170 -11.01 -2.62 -1.24
N ASP A 171 -10.43 -1.57 -0.66
CA ASP A 171 -10.04 -1.58 0.77
C ASP A 171 -11.24 -1.84 1.68
N LEU A 172 -12.37 -1.18 1.40
CA LEU A 172 -13.59 -1.40 2.17
C LEU A 172 -14.10 -2.84 2.02
N GLU A 173 -14.05 -3.40 0.81
CA GLU A 173 -14.42 -4.80 0.56
C GLU A 173 -13.52 -5.77 1.31
N TYR A 174 -12.21 -5.53 1.28
CA TYR A 174 -11.23 -6.35 1.99
C TYR A 174 -11.54 -6.40 3.49
N ASN A 175 -11.88 -5.25 4.09
CA ASN A 175 -12.06 -5.12 5.53
C ASN A 175 -13.47 -5.47 6.04
N ALA A 176 -14.52 -5.09 5.30
CA ALA A 176 -15.91 -5.24 5.75
C ALA A 176 -16.68 -6.34 4.99
N GLY A 177 -16.17 -6.78 3.84
CA GLY A 177 -16.80 -7.78 2.98
C GLY A 177 -17.92 -7.20 2.10
N LEU A 178 -18.01 -7.71 0.87
CA LEU A 178 -19.02 -7.28 -0.11
C LEU A 178 -20.46 -7.47 0.39
N GLY A 179 -20.76 -8.54 1.14
CA GLY A 179 -22.09 -8.79 1.69
C GLY A 179 -22.56 -7.65 2.61
N THR A 180 -21.69 -7.20 3.51
CA THR A 180 -21.94 -6.07 4.42
C THR A 180 -22.13 -4.77 3.65
N ILE A 181 -21.30 -4.52 2.63
CA ILE A 181 -21.42 -3.35 1.75
C ILE A 181 -22.78 -3.31 1.07
N ARG A 182 -23.25 -4.44 0.52
CA ARG A 182 -24.56 -4.54 -0.15
C ARG A 182 -25.73 -4.33 0.82
N ALA A 183 -25.61 -4.78 2.06
CA ALA A 183 -26.62 -4.58 3.10
C ALA A 183 -26.69 -3.12 3.59
N ALA A 184 -25.57 -2.37 3.51
CA ALA A 184 -25.52 -0.95 3.88
C ALA A 184 -26.17 -0.07 2.80
N ARG A 185 -27.46 0.26 2.96
CA ARG A 185 -28.30 0.99 1.98
C ARG A 185 -27.61 2.18 1.31
N ASN A 186 -26.99 3.07 2.08
CA ASN A 186 -26.39 4.29 1.55
C ASN A 186 -25.11 4.00 0.73
N THR A 187 -24.22 3.15 1.26
CA THR A 187 -22.99 2.73 0.57
C THR A 187 -23.31 1.98 -0.71
N ASN A 188 -24.24 1.02 -0.64
CA ASN A 188 -24.69 0.23 -1.78
C ASN A 188 -25.29 1.12 -2.88
N ALA A 189 -26.15 2.09 -2.51
CA ALA A 189 -26.73 3.02 -3.46
C ALA A 189 -25.67 3.95 -4.08
N ALA A 190 -24.74 4.49 -3.29
CA ALA A 190 -23.68 5.35 -3.80
C ALA A 190 -22.80 4.62 -4.84
N LEU A 191 -22.38 3.38 -4.54
CA LEU A 191 -21.56 2.57 -5.45
C LEU A 191 -22.33 2.15 -6.71
N ARG A 192 -23.58 1.68 -6.56
CA ARG A 192 -24.45 1.27 -7.68
C ARG A 192 -24.75 2.44 -8.62
N ASP A 193 -25.05 3.60 -8.05
CA ASP A 193 -25.53 4.74 -8.83
C ASP A 193 -24.39 5.58 -9.40
N GLY A 194 -23.16 5.39 -8.92
CA GLY A 194 -21.98 6.15 -9.37
C GLY A 194 -21.77 7.46 -8.63
N ARG A 195 -22.32 7.58 -7.41
CA ARG A 195 -22.20 8.78 -6.58
C ARG A 195 -20.90 8.71 -5.78
N TRP A 196 -19.78 8.91 -6.46
CA TRP A 196 -18.44 8.68 -5.90
C TRP A 196 -18.11 9.59 -4.72
N ARG A 197 -18.44 10.88 -4.82
CA ARG A 197 -18.27 11.83 -3.71
C ARG A 197 -19.08 11.41 -2.48
N ASP A 198 -20.31 10.94 -2.67
CA ASP A 198 -21.14 10.42 -1.57
C ASP A 198 -20.52 9.17 -0.96
N PHE A 199 -20.05 8.22 -1.79
CA PHE A 199 -19.34 7.03 -1.33
C PHE A 199 -18.13 7.40 -0.46
N CYS A 200 -17.26 8.30 -0.93
CA CYS A 200 -16.10 8.76 -0.18
C CYS A 200 -16.49 9.38 1.18
N ASN A 201 -17.56 10.16 1.22
CA ASN A 201 -18.05 10.80 2.44
C ASN A 201 -18.72 9.83 3.43
N ILE A 202 -19.18 8.67 2.97
CA ILE A 202 -19.74 7.62 3.83
C ILE A 202 -18.65 6.82 4.53
N LEU A 203 -17.44 6.74 3.96
CA LEU A 203 -16.35 5.90 4.50
C LEU A 203 -16.14 6.02 6.01
N PRO A 204 -16.08 7.22 6.63
CA PRO A 204 -15.86 7.36 8.08
C PRO A 204 -16.91 6.69 8.98
N GLN A 205 -18.09 6.36 8.44
CA GLN A 205 -19.15 5.66 9.17
C GLN A 205 -18.86 4.16 9.35
N TRP A 206 -17.94 3.60 8.56
CA TRP A 206 -17.48 2.21 8.65
C TRP A 206 -16.46 2.03 9.78
N ASN A 207 -16.86 2.42 10.99
CA ASN A 207 -16.01 2.53 12.17
C ASN A 207 -16.40 1.59 13.32
N LYS A 208 -17.26 0.60 13.05
CA LYS A 208 -17.79 -0.31 14.06
C LYS A 208 -17.38 -1.76 13.82
N SER A 209 -17.15 -2.49 14.91
CA SER A 209 -17.03 -3.95 14.94
C SER A 209 -17.84 -4.50 16.11
N GLY A 210 -18.60 -5.57 15.89
CA GLY A 210 -19.53 -6.09 16.90
C GLY A 210 -20.55 -5.05 17.40
N GLY A 211 -20.95 -4.11 16.53
CA GLY A 211 -21.86 -3.00 16.86
C GLY A 211 -21.25 -1.85 17.66
N ARG A 212 -19.98 -1.94 18.08
CA ARG A 212 -19.30 -0.94 18.90
C ARG A 212 -18.29 -0.14 18.08
N PHE A 213 -18.14 1.14 18.41
CA PHE A 213 -17.14 2.01 17.78
C PHE A 213 -15.72 1.50 18.05
N VAL A 214 -14.87 1.57 17.02
CA VAL A 214 -13.45 1.21 17.07
C VAL A 214 -12.63 2.35 16.48
N GLN A 215 -11.79 2.99 17.31
CA GLN A 215 -10.97 4.13 16.91
C GLN A 215 -10.07 3.83 15.70
N GLY A 216 -9.48 2.63 15.64
CA GLY A 216 -8.63 2.21 14.52
C GLY A 216 -9.39 2.17 13.19
N LEU A 217 -10.65 1.69 13.18
CA LEU A 217 -11.47 1.67 11.98
C LEU A 217 -11.85 3.09 11.55
N PHE A 218 -12.17 3.98 12.50
CA PHE A 218 -12.42 5.38 12.17
C PHE A 218 -11.20 6.05 11.52
N ASN A 219 -10.00 5.84 12.08
CA ASN A 219 -8.77 6.40 11.54
C ASN A 219 -8.48 5.87 10.12
N ARG A 220 -8.61 4.54 9.91
CA ARG A 220 -8.50 3.92 8.57
C ARG A 220 -9.43 4.59 7.58
N ARG A 221 -10.69 4.77 7.97
CA ARG A 221 -11.71 5.32 7.09
C ARG A 221 -11.58 6.83 6.86
N LYS A 222 -10.99 7.58 7.79
CA LYS A 222 -10.64 8.99 7.57
C LYS A 222 -9.51 9.14 6.55
N GLU A 223 -8.48 8.31 6.62
CA GLU A 223 -7.42 8.31 5.60
C GLU A 223 -7.97 7.84 4.24
N ALA A 224 -8.79 6.79 4.23
CA ALA A 224 -9.46 6.32 3.02
C ALA A 224 -10.34 7.41 2.39
N GLN A 225 -11.07 8.19 3.21
CA GLN A 225 -11.85 9.33 2.73
C GLN A 225 -10.97 10.37 2.03
N GLN A 226 -9.81 10.71 2.59
CA GLN A 226 -8.91 11.70 1.98
C GLN A 226 -8.41 11.23 0.61
N ILE A 227 -7.95 9.98 0.52
CA ILE A 227 -7.51 9.39 -0.76
C ILE A 227 -8.67 9.37 -1.75
N CYS A 228 -9.83 8.84 -1.34
CA CYS A 228 -11.02 8.72 -2.19
C CYS A 228 -11.47 10.10 -2.73
N LEU A 229 -11.49 11.13 -1.87
CA LEU A 229 -11.90 12.48 -2.27
C LEU A 229 -10.94 13.13 -3.26
N ALA A 230 -9.64 12.88 -3.15
CA ALA A 230 -8.64 13.42 -4.08
C ALA A 230 -8.87 13.03 -5.55
N GLY A 231 -9.56 11.92 -5.81
CA GLY A 231 -9.94 11.50 -7.17
C GLY A 231 -11.25 12.10 -7.70
N VAL A 232 -12.03 12.78 -6.86
CA VAL A 232 -13.37 13.33 -7.21
C VAL A 232 -13.48 14.84 -6.94
N GLU A 233 -12.33 15.49 -6.72
CA GLU A 233 -12.19 16.94 -6.60
C GLU A 233 -11.93 17.59 -7.96
#